data_AF-A0AAD2PXG0-F1
#
_entry.id   AF-A0AAD2PXG0-F1
#
_cell.length_a   1.000
_cell.length_b   1.000
_cell.length_c   1.000
_cell.angle_alpha   90.00
_cell.angle_beta   90.00
_cell.angle_gamma   90.00
#
_symmetry.space_group_name_H-M   'P 1'
#
loop_
_entity.id
_entity.type
_entity.pdbx_description
1 polymer ?
#
loop_
_entity_poly.entity_id
_entity_poly.type
_entity_poly.pdbx_seq_one_letter_code
_entity_poly.pdbx_strand_id
1 'polypeptide(L)'
;MLSRMKLPGSAEKKSRPTVALTPMEKRLKQRAAFAANESTLVEDIVFELSLTKTIVSITFLLLVGASLATSYILSAHPECFGHQRKVNLENQILPGEVPMLRSGSALGSAESSIKKTEKMENMIEKHSLECTSEQMDSLKTQLPGTQCESSPWTQKCSFTLATTRGCQDPLWARQFFASTDLSSPFKALFVDYLPNDSPMSDFPIDALYLGSHNTDDKKYDIGAWRQAAKVDPACKKPVTLSGKKNSAQSVVMIKDEAAFNSATRIKSDLGLTDDDMWLEHVNTESNAMVRKFIAQKFPGDEPIHYLKVNGGYSFLASWFTTNNLSKAWYLEFTANWVGDWGSGDLGLLLKSLLPKSGFVCYWAGSDEKLWRITGCWQDHYAFKTWANVACVNSGKEETKPLLDKMEALFQKTLEAGNTY
;
A
#
# COMPACT_ATOMS: atom_id res chain seq x y z
N MET A 1 64.38 60.78 3.75
CA MET A 1 62.96 60.54 4.07
C MET A 1 62.41 59.51 3.10
N LEU A 2 61.79 58.46 3.64
CA LEU A 2 61.54 57.15 3.02
C LEU A 2 60.63 57.19 1.77
N SER A 3 61.12 56.61 0.67
CA SER A 3 60.34 56.26 -0.52
C SER A 3 59.45 55.04 -0.27
N ARG A 4 58.14 55.17 -0.52
CA ARG A 4 57.18 54.07 -0.51
C ARG A 4 57.25 53.29 -1.83
N MET A 5 57.66 52.02 -1.76
CA MET A 5 57.48 51.04 -2.83
C MET A 5 55.99 50.65 -2.94
N LYS A 6 55.42 50.74 -4.16
CA LYS A 6 54.13 50.12 -4.52
C LYS A 6 54.38 48.67 -4.96
N LEU A 7 53.66 47.73 -4.36
CA LEU A 7 53.61 46.33 -4.78
C LEU A 7 52.71 46.15 -6.02
N PRO A 8 52.99 45.16 -6.89
CA PRO A 8 52.22 44.88 -8.10
C PRO A 8 50.92 44.12 -7.80
N GLY A 9 49.93 44.32 -8.67
CA GLY A 9 48.54 43.94 -8.51
C GLY A 9 48.24 42.43 -8.45
N SER A 10 47.15 42.12 -7.75
CA SER A 10 46.53 40.80 -7.73
C SER A 10 45.90 40.50 -9.10
N ALA A 11 46.27 39.37 -9.69
CA ALA A 11 45.63 38.84 -10.87
C ALA A 11 44.16 38.49 -10.58
N GLU A 12 43.26 39.19 -11.24
CA GLU A 12 41.82 38.96 -11.24
C GLU A 12 41.53 37.62 -11.97
N LYS A 13 41.11 36.61 -11.21
CA LYS A 13 40.66 35.32 -11.77
C LYS A 13 39.36 35.56 -12.56
N LYS A 14 39.48 35.65 -13.89
CA LYS A 14 38.32 35.56 -14.80
C LYS A 14 37.58 34.25 -14.54
N SER A 15 36.39 34.35 -13.95
CA SER A 15 35.45 33.23 -13.81
C SER A 15 35.05 32.76 -15.20
N ARG A 16 35.16 31.45 -15.46
CA ARG A 16 34.67 30.85 -16.70
C ARG A 16 33.15 31.03 -16.75
N PRO A 17 32.57 31.46 -17.89
CA PRO A 17 31.12 31.55 -18.05
C PRO A 17 30.53 30.15 -17.86
N THR A 18 29.64 30.02 -16.88
CA THR A 18 28.91 28.79 -16.63
C THR A 18 27.86 28.65 -17.74
N VAL A 19 28.09 27.74 -18.68
CA VAL A 19 27.12 27.43 -19.74
C VAL A 19 25.86 26.88 -19.06
N ALA A 20 24.75 27.60 -19.19
CA ALA A 20 23.48 27.16 -18.63
C ALA A 20 23.04 25.87 -19.34
N LEU A 21 22.97 24.77 -18.59
CA LEU A 21 22.47 23.50 -19.09
C LEU A 21 21.03 23.67 -19.60
N THR A 22 20.76 23.10 -20.77
CA THR A 22 19.41 23.01 -21.31
C THR A 22 18.51 22.21 -20.36
N PRO A 23 17.17 22.41 -20.41
CA PRO A 23 16.23 21.63 -19.59
C PRO A 23 16.39 20.10 -19.76
N MET A 24 16.77 19.63 -20.95
CA MET A 24 17.01 18.22 -21.23
C MET A 24 18.30 17.70 -20.57
N GLU A 25 19.40 18.46 -20.62
CA GLU A 25 20.65 18.10 -19.96
C GLU A 25 20.53 18.10 -18.43
N LYS A 26 19.73 19.02 -17.88
CA LYS A 26 19.39 19.00 -16.44
C LYS A 26 18.64 17.72 -16.08
N ARG A 27 17.70 17.27 -16.92
CA ARG A 27 16.97 16.00 -16.74
C ARG A 27 17.88 14.78 -16.86
N LEU A 28 18.80 14.76 -17.82
CA LEU A 28 19.77 13.67 -17.97
C LEU A 28 20.73 13.60 -16.77
N LYS A 29 21.21 14.74 -16.26
CA LYS A 29 22.02 14.77 -15.02
C LYS A 29 21.23 14.34 -13.79
N GLN A 30 19.97 14.76 -13.65
CA GLN A 30 19.10 14.31 -12.55
C GLN A 30 18.84 12.80 -12.63
N ARG A 31 18.58 12.26 -13.84
CA ARG A 31 18.43 10.82 -14.07
C ARG A 31 19.70 10.04 -13.75
N ALA A 32 20.88 10.54 -14.14
CA ALA A 32 22.15 9.88 -13.84
C ALA A 32 22.50 9.90 -12.34
N ALA A 33 22.23 11.00 -11.65
CA ALA A 33 22.41 11.09 -10.20
C ALA A 33 21.43 10.18 -9.44
N PHE A 34 20.20 10.05 -9.95
CA PHE A 34 19.20 9.15 -9.37
C PHE A 34 19.53 7.69 -9.61
N ALA A 35 19.97 7.30 -10.81
CA ALA A 35 20.44 5.95 -11.10
C ALA A 35 21.61 5.53 -10.19
N ALA A 36 22.49 6.47 -9.81
CA ALA A 36 23.54 6.22 -8.84
C ALA A 36 22.99 5.95 -7.42
N ASN A 37 21.92 6.65 -7.00
CA ASN A 37 21.24 6.41 -5.72
C ASN A 37 20.34 5.16 -5.73
N GLU A 38 19.75 4.81 -6.87
CA GLU A 38 19.01 3.54 -7.02
C GLU A 38 19.95 2.35 -6.97
N SER A 39 21.17 2.46 -7.51
CA SER A 39 22.20 1.42 -7.35
C SER A 39 22.48 1.15 -5.88
N THR A 40 22.59 2.19 -5.04
CA THR A 40 22.79 2.02 -3.60
C THR A 40 21.58 1.39 -2.90
N LEU A 41 20.35 1.76 -3.30
CA LEU A 41 19.14 1.16 -2.72
C LEU A 41 18.97 -0.31 -3.12
N VAL A 42 19.29 -0.66 -4.36
CA VAL A 42 19.28 -2.04 -4.84
C VAL A 42 20.37 -2.86 -4.15
N GLU A 43 21.57 -2.30 -3.93
CA GLU A 43 22.63 -2.94 -3.15
C GLU A 43 22.21 -3.17 -1.69
N ASP A 44 21.57 -2.19 -1.04
CA ASP A 44 21.04 -2.33 0.32
C ASP A 44 19.95 -3.42 0.40
N ILE A 45 19.05 -3.48 -0.59
CA ILE A 45 18.01 -4.52 -0.66
C ILE A 45 18.62 -5.91 -0.91
N VAL A 46 19.61 -6.01 -1.81
CA VAL A 46 20.32 -7.27 -2.09
C VAL A 46 21.11 -7.71 -0.87
N PHE A 47 21.73 -6.77 -0.14
CA PHE A 47 22.46 -7.04 1.10
C PHE A 47 21.52 -7.57 2.20
N GLU A 48 20.38 -6.93 2.44
CA GLU A 48 19.37 -7.38 3.42
C GLU A 48 18.79 -8.77 3.06
N LEU A 49 18.51 -9.02 1.77
CA LEU A 49 18.04 -10.34 1.30
C LEU A 49 19.13 -11.42 1.45
N SER A 50 20.39 -11.08 1.20
CA SER A 50 21.54 -11.98 1.38
C SER A 50 21.81 -12.29 2.86
N LEU A 51 21.72 -11.26 3.72
CA LEU A 51 21.86 -11.39 5.17
C LEU A 51 20.75 -12.29 5.73
N THR A 52 19.51 -12.10 5.29
CA THR A 52 18.38 -12.93 5.70
C THR A 52 18.57 -14.40 5.29
N LYS A 53 19.02 -14.67 4.05
CA LYS A 53 19.33 -16.04 3.59
C LYS A 53 20.46 -16.68 4.41
N THR A 54 21.47 -15.90 4.77
CA THR A 54 22.61 -16.36 5.58
C THR A 54 22.16 -16.69 7.00
N ILE A 55 21.37 -15.83 7.64
CA ILE A 55 20.83 -16.06 8.99
C ILE A 55 19.93 -17.30 9.01
N VAL A 56 19.06 -17.48 8.01
CA VAL A 56 18.20 -18.68 7.90
C VAL A 56 19.06 -19.94 7.74
N SER A 57 20.10 -19.90 6.91
CA SER A 57 21.01 -21.04 6.71
C SER A 57 21.81 -21.39 7.97
N ILE A 58 22.32 -20.39 8.69
CA ILE A 58 23.03 -20.60 9.97
C ILE A 58 22.08 -21.16 11.02
N THR A 59 20.87 -20.62 11.14
CA THR A 59 19.86 -21.10 12.09
C THR A 59 19.47 -22.54 11.81
N PHE A 60 19.30 -22.90 10.53
CA PHE A 60 19.04 -24.27 10.11
C PHE A 60 20.20 -25.21 10.46
N LEU A 61 21.45 -24.81 10.20
CA LEU A 61 22.63 -25.59 10.56
C LEU A 61 22.78 -25.78 12.08
N LEU A 62 22.46 -24.76 12.88
CA LEU A 62 22.49 -24.86 14.35
C LEU A 62 21.40 -25.80 14.87
N LEU A 63 20.20 -25.76 14.31
CA LEU A 63 19.11 -26.68 14.68
C LEU A 63 19.43 -28.13 14.31
N VAL A 64 19.94 -28.37 13.10
CA VAL A 64 20.39 -29.70 12.67
C VAL A 64 21.55 -30.20 13.53
N GLY A 65 22.52 -29.32 13.83
CA GLY A 65 23.65 -29.63 14.70
C GLY A 65 23.22 -30.00 16.12
N ALA A 66 22.27 -29.28 16.71
CA ALA A 66 21.73 -29.58 18.04
C ALA A 66 20.98 -30.92 18.07
N SER A 67 20.20 -31.25 17.02
CA SER A 67 19.51 -32.54 16.90
C SER A 67 20.50 -33.71 16.77
N LEU A 68 21.58 -33.53 16.02
CA LEU A 68 22.63 -34.53 15.87
C LEU A 68 23.44 -34.71 17.17
N ALA A 69 23.76 -33.63 17.88
CA ALA A 69 24.45 -33.70 19.17
C ALA A 69 23.61 -34.42 20.24
N THR A 70 22.30 -34.17 20.27
CA THR A 70 21.37 -34.85 21.20
C THR A 70 21.29 -36.35 20.89
N SER A 71 21.26 -36.71 19.61
CA SER A 71 21.28 -38.11 19.16
C SER A 71 22.60 -38.80 19.50
N TYR A 72 23.72 -38.09 19.41
CA TYR A 72 25.05 -38.62 19.75
C TYR A 72 25.20 -38.86 21.25
N ILE A 73 24.75 -37.92 22.10
CA ILE A 73 24.78 -38.06 23.56
C ILE A 73 23.93 -39.25 24.03
N LEU A 74 22.77 -39.48 23.40
CA LEU A 74 21.91 -40.63 23.71
C LEU A 74 22.50 -41.98 23.28
N SER A 75 23.39 -41.99 22.28
CA SER A 75 24.07 -43.21 21.81
C SER A 75 25.34 -43.56 22.61
N ALA A 76 25.94 -42.60 23.33
CA ALA A 76 27.27 -42.75 23.92
C ALA A 76 27.28 -43.28 25.37
N HIS A 77 26.14 -43.38 26.07
CA HIS A 77 26.10 -43.90 27.45
C HIS A 77 24.85 -44.75 27.75
N PRO A 78 24.90 -46.07 27.51
CA PRO A 78 23.79 -46.98 27.86
C PRO A 78 23.76 -47.41 29.34
N GLU A 79 24.78 -47.12 30.15
CA GLU A 79 25.01 -47.84 31.43
C GLU A 79 24.79 -47.06 32.74
N CYS A 80 24.12 -45.90 32.74
CA CYS A 80 23.94 -45.12 33.97
C CYS A 80 22.48 -44.83 34.33
N PHE A 81 21.64 -45.85 34.50
CA PHE A 81 20.41 -45.71 35.30
C PHE A 81 20.03 -47.05 35.97
N GLY A 82 20.83 -47.42 36.97
CA GLY A 82 20.55 -48.55 37.86
C GLY A 82 20.35 -48.08 39.31
N HIS A 83 19.13 -47.69 39.69
CA HIS A 83 18.67 -47.85 41.07
C HIS A 83 17.14 -47.81 41.16
N GLN A 84 16.55 -49.00 41.32
CA GLN A 84 15.17 -49.18 41.71
C GLN A 84 15.00 -48.89 43.21
N ARG A 85 14.08 -47.99 43.58
CA ARG A 85 13.38 -48.08 44.86
C ARG A 85 12.08 -48.83 44.64
N LYS A 86 11.99 -50.03 45.23
CA LYS A 86 10.74 -50.75 45.46
C LYS A 86 9.90 -49.96 46.46
N VAL A 87 8.73 -49.50 46.03
CA VAL A 87 7.62 -49.19 46.94
C VAL A 87 6.43 -50.02 46.45
N ASN A 88 6.09 -51.03 47.25
CA ASN A 88 4.84 -51.77 47.15
C ASN A 88 3.70 -50.85 47.60
N LEU A 89 2.73 -50.60 46.73
CA LEU A 89 1.39 -50.22 47.14
C LEU A 89 0.39 -50.94 46.23
N GLU A 90 -0.30 -51.91 46.81
CA GLU A 90 -1.43 -52.60 46.20
C GLU A 90 -2.66 -51.69 46.13
N ASN A 91 -3.39 -51.85 45.02
CA ASN A 91 -4.83 -51.71 44.85
C ASN A 91 -5.49 -50.33 45.07
N GLN A 92 -5.81 -49.64 43.97
CA GLN A 92 -7.16 -49.13 43.67
C GLN A 92 -7.29 -48.57 42.24
N ILE A 93 -8.09 -49.26 41.41
CA ILE A 93 -9.09 -48.80 40.43
C ILE A 93 -8.91 -47.41 39.75
N LEU A 94 -8.73 -47.40 38.41
CA LEU A 94 -9.54 -46.71 37.36
C LEU A 94 -8.71 -46.49 36.06
N PRO A 95 -9.33 -46.49 34.86
CA PRO A 95 -8.61 -46.40 33.58
C PRO A 95 -8.26 -44.93 33.26
N GLY A 96 -6.98 -44.60 33.31
CA GLY A 96 -6.45 -43.31 32.86
C GLY A 96 -5.75 -43.44 31.52
N GLU A 97 -6.21 -42.67 30.53
CA GLU A 97 -5.64 -42.57 29.19
C GLU A 97 -4.18 -42.10 29.22
N VAL A 98 -3.33 -42.76 28.44
CA VAL A 98 -1.93 -42.39 28.24
C VAL A 98 -1.87 -41.24 27.22
N PRO A 99 -1.26 -40.08 27.54
CA PRO A 99 -1.08 -39.03 26.55
C PRO A 99 0.06 -39.42 25.61
N MET A 100 -0.29 -39.77 24.37
CA MET A 100 0.68 -39.85 23.28
C MET A 100 1.27 -38.47 23.00
N LEU A 101 2.57 -38.32 23.22
CA LEU A 101 3.37 -37.19 22.74
C LEU A 101 3.36 -37.18 21.20
N ARG A 102 2.50 -36.34 20.60
CA ARG A 102 2.47 -36.08 19.16
C ARG A 102 3.61 -35.15 18.75
N SER A 103 4.62 -35.69 18.09
CA SER A 103 5.64 -34.94 17.34
C SER A 103 5.11 -34.46 15.97
N GLY A 104 3.99 -33.72 15.95
CA GLY A 104 3.24 -33.40 14.73
C GLY A 104 3.26 -31.94 14.25
N SER A 105 3.94 -31.00 14.95
CA SER A 105 3.72 -29.57 14.72
C SER A 105 4.54 -28.93 13.58
N ALA A 106 5.68 -29.51 13.18
CA ALA A 106 6.55 -28.89 12.17
C ALA A 106 6.11 -29.20 10.72
N LEU A 107 5.61 -30.41 10.44
CA LEU A 107 5.16 -30.78 9.08
C LEU A 107 3.87 -30.04 8.67
N GLY A 108 2.95 -29.80 9.60
CA GLY A 108 1.68 -29.12 9.30
C GLY A 108 1.83 -27.68 8.84
N SER A 109 2.89 -26.98 9.28
CA SER A 109 3.17 -25.59 8.87
C SER A 109 3.67 -25.50 7.42
N ALA A 110 4.49 -26.46 7.00
CA ALA A 110 5.00 -26.53 5.62
C ALA A 110 3.89 -26.93 4.63
N GLU A 111 3.05 -27.91 4.97
CA GLU A 111 1.91 -28.32 4.13
C GLU A 111 0.85 -27.21 4.00
N SER A 112 0.60 -26.45 5.08
CA SER A 112 -0.28 -25.28 5.05
C SER A 112 0.24 -24.20 4.10
N SER A 113 1.56 -24.01 4.03
CA SER A 113 2.18 -23.01 3.16
C SER A 113 2.12 -23.42 1.69
N ILE A 114 2.35 -24.70 1.37
CA ILE A 114 2.29 -25.23 -0.01
C ILE A 114 0.86 -25.18 -0.57
N LYS A 115 -0.14 -25.62 0.22
CA LYS A 115 -1.56 -25.58 -0.20
C LYS A 115 -2.08 -24.14 -0.41
N LYS A 116 -1.54 -23.17 0.32
CA LYS A 116 -1.86 -21.75 0.14
C LYS A 116 -1.33 -21.22 -1.19
N THR A 117 -0.16 -21.67 -1.62
CA THR A 117 0.44 -21.29 -2.91
C THR A 117 -0.34 -21.89 -4.08
N GLU A 118 -0.66 -23.18 -4.07
CA GLU A 118 -1.43 -23.84 -5.15
C GLU A 118 -2.84 -23.25 -5.31
N LYS A 119 -3.51 -22.90 -4.20
CA LYS A 119 -4.83 -22.24 -4.25
C LYS A 119 -4.75 -20.84 -4.85
N MET A 120 -3.65 -20.12 -4.61
CA MET A 120 -3.43 -18.78 -5.17
C MET A 120 -3.14 -18.86 -6.68
N GLU A 121 -2.37 -19.85 -7.12
CA GLU A 121 -2.09 -20.10 -8.55
C GLU A 121 -3.36 -20.47 -9.34
N ASN A 122 -4.21 -21.36 -8.82
CA ASN A 122 -5.49 -21.71 -9.46
C ASN A 122 -6.52 -20.57 -9.46
N MET A 123 -6.43 -19.63 -8.52
CA MET A 123 -7.27 -18.42 -8.51
C MET A 123 -6.85 -17.42 -9.59
N ILE A 124 -5.54 -17.30 -9.85
CA ILE A 124 -5.00 -16.47 -10.92
C ILE A 124 -5.45 -17.00 -12.29
N GLU A 125 -5.68 -18.30 -12.43
CA GLU A 125 -6.08 -18.91 -13.70
C GLU A 125 -7.47 -18.45 -14.21
N LYS A 126 -8.41 -18.12 -13.32
CA LYS A 126 -9.76 -17.70 -13.74
C LYS A 126 -9.77 -16.34 -14.44
N HIS A 127 -8.81 -15.47 -14.16
CA HIS A 127 -8.69 -14.15 -14.78
C HIS A 127 -7.27 -14.01 -15.32
N SER A 128 -7.12 -14.19 -16.63
CA SER A 128 -5.87 -13.79 -17.27
C SER A 128 -5.63 -12.31 -16.95
N LEU A 129 -4.60 -12.06 -16.14
CA LEU A 129 -4.23 -10.72 -15.70
C LEU A 129 -3.68 -9.89 -16.87
N GLU A 130 -3.30 -10.54 -17.97
CA GLU A 130 -2.84 -9.90 -19.20
C GLU A 130 -4.02 -9.39 -20.03
N CYS A 131 -3.90 -8.20 -20.61
CA CYS A 131 -4.86 -7.71 -21.59
C CYS A 131 -4.75 -8.49 -22.91
N THR A 132 -5.90 -8.75 -23.55
CA THR A 132 -5.91 -9.24 -24.93
C THR A 132 -5.41 -8.16 -25.89
N SER A 133 -5.04 -8.54 -27.11
CA SER A 133 -4.68 -7.58 -28.16
C SER A 133 -5.80 -6.59 -28.44
N GLU A 134 -7.05 -7.04 -28.45
CA GLU A 134 -8.24 -6.20 -28.66
C GLU A 134 -8.43 -5.18 -27.54
N GLN A 135 -8.23 -5.60 -26.29
CA GLN A 135 -8.26 -4.70 -25.12
C GLN A 135 -7.13 -3.68 -25.21
N MET A 136 -5.92 -4.10 -25.57
CA MET A 136 -4.78 -3.19 -25.76
C MET A 136 -5.03 -2.16 -26.87
N ASP A 137 -5.64 -2.55 -27.98
CA ASP A 137 -5.93 -1.65 -29.09
C ASP A 137 -7.07 -0.67 -28.74
N SER A 138 -8.07 -1.13 -27.99
CA SER A 138 -9.10 -0.26 -27.41
C SER A 138 -8.49 0.75 -26.44
N LEU A 139 -7.59 0.31 -25.56
CA LEU A 139 -6.88 1.17 -24.61
C LEU A 139 -5.98 2.21 -25.31
N LYS A 140 -5.26 1.85 -26.38
CA LYS A 140 -4.47 2.82 -27.16
C LYS A 140 -5.36 3.90 -27.80
N THR A 141 -6.56 3.50 -28.20
CA THR A 141 -7.53 4.39 -28.85
C THR A 141 -8.16 5.35 -27.85
N GLN A 142 -8.52 4.86 -26.65
CA GLN A 142 -9.14 5.64 -25.58
C GLN A 142 -8.12 6.45 -24.77
N LEU A 143 -6.93 5.92 -24.55
CA LEU A 143 -5.88 6.59 -23.79
C LEU A 143 -4.65 6.74 -24.69
N PRO A 144 -4.70 7.57 -25.75
CA PRO A 144 -3.54 7.77 -26.61
C PRO A 144 -2.44 8.55 -25.89
N GLY A 145 -1.18 8.20 -26.14
CA GLY A 145 0.00 8.88 -25.58
C GLY A 145 0.26 10.29 -26.13
N THR A 146 -0.65 10.86 -26.92
CA THR A 146 -0.51 12.19 -27.50
C THR A 146 -0.55 13.27 -26.42
N GLN A 147 0.30 14.29 -26.55
CA GLN A 147 0.35 15.47 -25.67
C GLN A 147 0.73 15.19 -24.20
N CYS A 148 1.27 14.00 -23.91
CA CYS A 148 1.78 13.66 -22.57
C CYS A 148 3.14 14.30 -22.26
N GLU A 149 3.86 14.76 -23.28
CA GLU A 149 5.17 15.42 -23.14
C GLU A 149 5.07 16.94 -22.97
N SER A 150 3.95 17.54 -23.40
CA SER A 150 3.76 18.99 -23.45
C SER A 150 3.14 19.51 -22.15
N SER A 151 4.01 19.92 -21.22
CA SER A 151 3.71 20.58 -19.94
C SER A 151 2.83 19.78 -18.97
N PRO A 152 3.36 19.39 -17.80
CA PRO A 152 2.60 18.64 -16.81
C PRO A 152 1.46 19.45 -16.17
N TRP A 153 1.50 20.78 -16.31
CA TRP A 153 0.46 21.70 -15.82
C TRP A 153 -0.76 21.80 -16.73
N THR A 154 -0.59 21.57 -18.04
CA THR A 154 -1.69 21.71 -19.00
C THR A 154 -2.46 20.42 -19.23
N GLN A 155 -2.22 19.37 -18.42
CA GLN A 155 -3.02 18.14 -18.30
C GLN A 155 -3.72 17.69 -19.59
N LYS A 156 -3.02 17.67 -20.74
CA LYS A 156 -3.64 17.26 -22.02
C LYS A 156 -3.44 15.78 -22.33
N CYS A 157 -2.64 15.09 -21.53
CA CYS A 157 -2.46 13.66 -21.67
C CYS A 157 -3.80 12.96 -21.43
N SER A 158 -4.15 12.04 -22.32
CA SER A 158 -5.48 11.43 -22.37
C SER A 158 -5.90 10.77 -21.06
N PHE A 159 -5.02 9.99 -20.42
CA PHE A 159 -5.35 9.33 -19.16
C PHE A 159 -5.41 10.28 -17.97
N THR A 160 -4.64 11.37 -17.97
CA THR A 160 -4.83 12.47 -17.01
C THR A 160 -6.24 13.03 -17.16
N LEU A 161 -6.60 13.45 -18.37
CA LEU A 161 -7.92 14.01 -18.66
C LEU A 161 -9.05 13.07 -18.24
N ALA A 162 -8.89 11.79 -18.55
CA ALA A 162 -9.87 10.76 -18.22
C ALA A 162 -10.01 10.51 -16.70
N THR A 163 -8.95 10.75 -15.93
CA THR A 163 -8.90 10.46 -14.48
C THR A 163 -8.93 11.69 -13.58
N THR A 164 -8.84 12.90 -14.12
CA THR A 164 -8.86 14.15 -13.33
C THR A 164 -10.03 15.05 -13.66
N ARG A 165 -10.68 14.86 -14.81
CA ARG A 165 -11.88 15.63 -15.14
C ARG A 165 -13.09 15.05 -14.45
N GLY A 166 -13.92 15.95 -13.93
CA GLY A 166 -15.18 15.60 -13.31
C GLY A 166 -15.01 15.02 -11.92
N CYS A 167 -16.05 14.34 -11.49
CA CYS A 167 -16.14 13.83 -10.15
C CYS A 167 -15.34 12.54 -9.95
N GLN A 168 -14.42 12.56 -8.99
CA GLN A 168 -13.68 11.39 -8.50
C GLN A 168 -14.44 10.74 -7.35
N ASP A 169 -15.40 9.87 -7.68
CA ASP A 169 -16.16 9.07 -6.73
C ASP A 169 -15.97 7.58 -7.04
N PRO A 170 -15.20 6.83 -6.21
CA PRO A 170 -15.01 5.39 -6.36
C PRO A 170 -16.27 4.64 -5.90
N LEU A 171 -17.41 4.94 -6.53
CA LEU A 171 -18.74 4.49 -6.11
C LEU A 171 -18.79 2.96 -6.00
N TRP A 172 -18.10 2.24 -6.89
CA TRP A 172 -18.04 0.78 -6.87
C TRP A 172 -17.41 0.22 -5.59
N ALA A 173 -16.31 0.81 -5.12
CA ALA A 173 -15.65 0.40 -3.88
C ALA A 173 -16.51 0.77 -2.67
N ARG A 174 -17.10 1.97 -2.69
CA ARG A 174 -17.99 2.43 -1.61
C ARG A 174 -19.23 1.54 -1.49
N GLN A 175 -19.89 1.23 -2.61
CA GLN A 175 -21.02 0.30 -2.65
C GLN A 175 -20.64 -1.08 -2.13
N PHE A 176 -19.48 -1.61 -2.54
CA PHE A 176 -18.99 -2.90 -2.05
C PHE A 176 -18.86 -2.90 -0.52
N PHE A 177 -18.18 -1.91 0.08
CA PHE A 177 -18.02 -1.89 1.53
C PHE A 177 -19.31 -1.58 2.30
N ALA A 178 -20.28 -0.88 1.70
CA ALA A 178 -21.59 -0.60 2.29
C ALA A 178 -22.58 -1.79 2.25
N SER A 179 -22.31 -2.80 1.43
CA SER A 179 -23.17 -3.97 1.29
C SER A 179 -22.52 -5.27 1.77
N THR A 180 -21.23 -5.24 2.12
CA THR A 180 -20.48 -6.45 2.46
C THR A 180 -20.52 -6.70 3.96
N ASP A 181 -21.03 -7.87 4.34
CA ASP A 181 -20.91 -8.41 5.68
C ASP A 181 -19.46 -8.86 5.92
N LEU A 182 -18.67 -8.01 6.58
CA LEU A 182 -17.29 -8.32 6.93
C LEU A 182 -17.24 -9.24 8.14
N SER A 183 -16.31 -10.21 8.13
CA SER A 183 -16.07 -11.11 9.26
C SER A 183 -15.32 -10.45 10.42
N SER A 184 -14.81 -9.23 10.22
CA SER A 184 -14.05 -8.45 11.20
C SER A 184 -14.51 -6.98 11.18
N PRO A 185 -14.14 -6.19 12.21
CA PRO A 185 -14.37 -4.75 12.22
C PRO A 185 -13.81 -4.10 10.96
N PHE A 186 -14.59 -3.22 10.33
CA PHE A 186 -14.09 -2.45 9.19
C PHE A 186 -12.94 -1.56 9.65
N LYS A 187 -11.85 -1.55 8.89
CA LYS A 187 -10.68 -0.72 9.18
C LYS A 187 -10.19 -0.02 7.92
N ALA A 188 -10.12 1.30 7.99
CA ALA A 188 -9.56 2.13 6.93
C ALA A 188 -8.29 2.85 7.38
N LEU A 189 -7.36 3.06 6.45
CA LEU A 189 -6.15 3.84 6.67
C LEU A 189 -6.02 4.92 5.59
N PHE A 190 -5.91 6.16 6.03
CA PHE A 190 -5.72 7.33 5.20
C PHE A 190 -4.36 7.93 5.51
N VAL A 191 -3.52 8.07 4.48
CA VAL A 191 -2.23 8.72 4.56
C VAL A 191 -2.32 9.99 3.74
N ASP A 192 -2.57 11.11 4.42
CA ASP A 192 -2.85 12.38 3.75
C ASP A 192 -1.68 13.35 3.86
N TYR A 193 -1.25 13.83 2.70
CA TYR A 193 -0.21 14.85 2.55
C TYR A 193 -0.85 16.06 1.89
N LEU A 194 -1.74 16.71 2.64
CA LEU A 194 -2.37 17.94 2.17
C LEU A 194 -1.38 19.10 2.33
N PRO A 195 -1.21 19.97 1.32
CA PRO A 195 -0.56 21.26 1.54
C PRO A 195 -1.41 22.12 2.48
N ASN A 196 -0.76 23.04 3.19
CA ASN A 196 -1.25 23.79 4.37
C ASN A 196 -2.61 24.52 4.26
N ASP A 197 -3.23 24.57 3.07
CA ASP A 197 -4.48 25.29 2.82
C ASP A 197 -5.58 24.43 2.18
N SER A 198 -5.34 23.13 1.98
CA SER A 198 -6.40 22.25 1.43
C SER A 198 -7.36 21.83 2.55
N PRO A 199 -8.68 21.99 2.36
CA PRO A 199 -9.64 21.50 3.32
C PRO A 199 -9.46 19.99 3.47
N MET A 200 -9.56 19.50 4.71
CA MET A 200 -9.45 18.06 4.97
C MET A 200 -10.52 17.32 4.18
N SER A 201 -10.14 16.24 3.50
CA SER A 201 -11.08 15.43 2.73
C SER A 201 -12.16 14.80 3.62
N ASP A 202 -13.31 14.47 3.03
CA ASP A 202 -14.38 13.72 3.70
C ASP A 202 -14.19 12.20 3.61
N PHE A 203 -13.04 11.71 3.12
CA PHE A 203 -12.78 10.28 2.98
C PHE A 203 -12.78 9.53 4.32
N PRO A 204 -12.17 10.02 5.41
CA PRO A 204 -12.17 9.30 6.69
C PRO A 204 -13.59 9.09 7.25
N ILE A 205 -14.43 10.13 7.21
CA ILE A 205 -15.79 10.03 7.73
C ILE A 205 -16.69 9.17 6.83
N ASP A 206 -16.52 9.27 5.51
CA ASP A 206 -17.25 8.44 4.55
C ASP A 206 -16.91 6.96 4.75
N ALA A 207 -15.64 6.62 5.00
CA ALA A 207 -15.27 5.24 5.30
C ALA A 207 -15.84 4.72 6.63
N LEU A 208 -15.95 5.56 7.68
CA LEU A 208 -16.67 5.19 8.90
C LEU A 208 -18.16 4.96 8.67
N TYR A 209 -18.80 5.83 7.89
CA TYR A 209 -20.18 5.68 7.50
C TYR A 209 -20.41 4.35 6.75
N LEU A 210 -19.55 4.05 5.76
CA LEU A 210 -19.63 2.80 4.99
C LEU A 210 -19.36 1.57 5.86
N GLY A 211 -18.30 1.60 6.67
CA GLY A 211 -17.89 0.46 7.48
C GLY A 211 -18.81 0.14 8.65
N SER A 212 -19.40 1.17 9.28
CA SER A 212 -20.21 1.01 10.48
C SER A 212 -21.58 0.41 10.18
N HIS A 213 -22.07 0.60 8.95
CA HIS A 213 -23.44 0.27 8.55
C HIS A 213 -24.50 0.89 9.47
N ASN A 214 -24.18 1.99 10.15
CA ASN A 214 -25.02 2.60 11.16
C ASN A 214 -25.53 3.98 10.70
N THR A 215 -26.66 3.99 10.01
CA THR A 215 -27.30 5.23 9.51
C THR A 215 -27.87 6.12 10.60
N ASP A 216 -28.11 5.56 11.79
CA ASP A 216 -28.80 6.27 12.88
C ASP A 216 -27.85 7.09 13.76
N ASP A 217 -26.54 6.80 13.67
CA ASP A 217 -25.53 7.44 14.50
C ASP A 217 -25.05 8.74 13.86
N LYS A 218 -25.49 9.86 14.46
CA LYS A 218 -25.18 11.21 13.97
C LYS A 218 -23.67 11.51 13.94
N LYS A 219 -22.83 10.77 14.68
CA LYS A 219 -21.38 10.98 14.64
C LYS A 219 -20.76 10.62 13.29
N TYR A 220 -21.44 9.83 12.46
CA TYR A 220 -21.03 9.50 11.09
C TYR A 220 -21.73 10.36 10.02
N ASP A 221 -22.35 11.48 10.40
CA ASP A 221 -22.98 12.40 9.46
C ASP A 221 -21.93 13.09 8.56
N ILE A 222 -21.83 12.60 7.33
CA ILE A 222 -20.92 13.14 6.30
C ILE A 222 -21.24 14.61 5.99
N GLY A 223 -22.51 15.01 6.04
CA GLY A 223 -22.94 16.39 5.82
C GLY A 223 -22.41 17.33 6.89
N ALA A 224 -22.52 16.93 8.16
CA ALA A 224 -21.98 17.67 9.30
C ALA A 224 -20.45 17.81 9.19
N TRP A 225 -19.73 16.73 8.82
CA TRP A 225 -18.29 16.80 8.57
C TRP A 225 -17.94 17.79 7.46
N ARG A 226 -18.60 17.69 6.30
CA ARG A 226 -18.34 18.58 5.15
C ARG A 226 -18.58 20.04 5.50
N GLN A 227 -19.64 20.33 6.25
CA GLN A 227 -19.92 21.68 6.73
C GLN A 227 -18.79 22.18 7.65
N ALA A 228 -18.34 21.36 8.60
CA ALA A 228 -17.27 21.72 9.53
C ALA A 228 -15.89 21.85 8.84
N ALA A 229 -15.61 20.98 7.88
CA ALA A 229 -14.37 20.94 7.09
C ALA A 229 -14.36 21.93 5.92
N LYS A 230 -15.50 22.59 5.62
CA LYS A 230 -15.70 23.46 4.45
C LYS A 230 -15.38 22.75 3.13
N VAL A 231 -15.81 21.50 3.01
CA VAL A 231 -15.61 20.66 1.82
C VAL A 231 -16.86 20.73 0.95
N ASP A 232 -16.68 20.96 -0.35
CA ASP A 232 -17.77 20.94 -1.31
C ASP A 232 -18.29 19.49 -1.54
N PRO A 233 -19.58 19.21 -1.32
CA PRO A 233 -20.17 17.88 -1.52
C PRO A 233 -20.35 17.47 -2.98
N ALA A 234 -20.16 18.37 -3.96
CA ALA A 234 -20.74 18.26 -5.31
C ALA A 234 -20.45 16.96 -6.10
N CYS A 235 -19.49 16.16 -5.66
CA CYS A 235 -19.04 14.99 -6.39
C CYS A 235 -19.63 13.66 -5.88
N LYS A 236 -19.62 13.37 -4.57
CA LYS A 236 -19.93 12.01 -4.11
C LYS A 236 -21.41 11.65 -4.27
N LYS A 237 -21.69 10.58 -5.01
CA LYS A 237 -23.02 9.97 -5.10
C LYS A 237 -23.37 9.30 -3.76
N PRO A 238 -24.65 9.32 -3.35
CA PRO A 238 -25.08 8.64 -2.12
C PRO A 238 -24.96 7.12 -2.27
N VAL A 239 -24.70 6.44 -1.16
CA VAL A 239 -24.62 4.97 -1.08
C VAL A 239 -25.63 4.47 -0.04
N THR A 240 -26.41 3.46 -0.41
CA THR A 240 -27.34 2.78 0.49
C THR A 240 -26.59 1.71 1.29
N LEU A 241 -26.68 1.76 2.61
CA LEU A 241 -26.12 0.74 3.50
C LEU A 241 -27.06 -0.46 3.55
N SER A 242 -26.53 -1.67 3.39
CA SER A 242 -27.32 -2.92 3.42
C SER A 242 -26.67 -4.07 4.19
N GLY A 243 -25.39 -3.94 4.56
CA GLY A 243 -24.72 -4.89 5.45
C GLY A 243 -25.15 -4.77 6.92
N LYS A 244 -24.74 -5.72 7.74
CA LYS A 244 -24.97 -5.71 9.19
C LYS A 244 -24.19 -4.60 9.87
N LYS A 245 -24.79 -3.99 10.91
CA LYS A 245 -24.09 -3.07 11.82
C LYS A 245 -22.78 -3.72 12.28
N ASN A 246 -21.68 -3.01 12.09
CA ASN A 246 -20.34 -3.47 12.40
C ASN A 246 -19.60 -2.36 13.15
N SER A 247 -18.57 -2.71 13.92
CA SER A 247 -17.64 -1.69 14.39
C SER A 247 -16.77 -1.24 13.21
N ALA A 248 -16.54 0.06 13.14
CA ALA A 248 -15.70 0.66 12.11
C ALA A 248 -14.67 1.56 12.76
N GLN A 249 -13.45 1.44 12.28
CA GLN A 249 -12.33 2.28 12.69
C GLN A 249 -11.67 2.89 11.46
N SER A 250 -11.36 4.18 11.54
CA SER A 250 -10.54 4.87 10.55
C SER A 250 -9.29 5.40 11.22
N VAL A 251 -8.15 5.15 10.59
CA VAL A 251 -6.86 5.64 11.05
C VAL A 251 -6.39 6.67 10.03
N VAL A 252 -6.15 7.89 10.48
CA VAL A 252 -5.74 9.00 9.62
C VAL A 252 -4.37 9.48 10.07
N MET A 253 -3.40 9.34 9.17
CA MET A 253 -2.08 9.95 9.31
C MET A 253 -2.06 11.27 8.57
N ILE A 254 -1.76 12.34 9.29
CA ILE A 254 -1.76 13.70 8.76
C ILE A 254 -0.37 14.28 8.98
N LYS A 255 0.29 14.73 7.90
CA LYS A 255 1.60 15.39 8.02
C LYS A 255 1.49 16.85 8.47
N ASP A 256 0.50 17.56 7.96
CA ASP A 256 0.35 18.99 8.23
C ASP A 256 -0.31 19.23 9.61
N GLU A 257 0.31 20.08 10.42
CA GLU A 257 -0.13 20.37 11.78
C GLU A 257 -1.48 21.11 11.80
N ALA A 258 -1.71 22.03 10.86
CA ALA A 258 -2.95 22.78 10.79
C ALA A 258 -4.14 21.89 10.39
N ALA A 259 -3.92 21.00 9.41
CA ALA A 259 -4.86 19.95 9.02
C ALA A 259 -5.14 18.99 10.19
N PHE A 260 -4.10 18.56 10.92
CA PHE A 260 -4.24 17.70 12.09
C PHE A 260 -5.08 18.36 13.21
N ASN A 261 -4.81 19.64 13.49
CA ASN A 261 -5.57 20.40 14.50
C ASN A 261 -7.03 20.60 14.07
N SER A 262 -7.29 20.89 12.79
CA SER A 262 -8.66 20.95 12.28
C SER A 262 -9.37 19.61 12.34
N ALA A 263 -8.69 18.51 12.00
CA ALA A 263 -9.21 17.16 12.10
C ALA A 263 -9.59 16.80 13.54
N THR A 264 -8.72 17.12 14.49
CA THR A 264 -8.93 16.89 15.92
C THR A 264 -10.15 17.64 16.43
N ARG A 265 -10.33 18.91 16.02
CA ARG A 265 -11.51 19.71 16.36
C ARG A 265 -12.79 19.10 15.78
N ILE A 266 -12.81 18.79 14.48
CA ILE A 266 -13.98 18.21 13.81
C ILE A 266 -14.37 16.86 14.44
N LYS A 267 -13.37 16.03 14.73
CA LYS A 267 -13.55 14.75 15.43
C LYS A 267 -14.24 14.97 16.79
N SER A 268 -13.75 15.93 17.58
CA SER A 268 -14.34 16.27 18.88
C SER A 268 -15.78 16.80 18.73
N ASP A 269 -16.03 17.69 17.76
CA ASP A 269 -17.34 18.31 17.55
C ASP A 269 -18.41 17.29 17.15
N LEU A 270 -18.01 16.23 16.44
CA LEU A 270 -18.90 15.13 16.06
C LEU A 270 -19.02 14.03 17.12
N GLY A 271 -18.27 14.12 18.22
CA GLY A 271 -18.28 13.09 19.27
C GLY A 271 -17.63 11.77 18.88
N LEU A 272 -16.69 11.79 17.92
CA LEU A 272 -15.91 10.62 17.50
C LEU A 272 -14.81 10.31 18.53
N THR A 273 -14.71 9.05 18.96
CA THR A 273 -13.66 8.60 19.89
C THR A 273 -12.39 8.16 19.16
N ASP A 274 -11.33 7.82 19.89
CA ASP A 274 -10.12 7.19 19.35
C ASP A 274 -10.39 5.77 18.79
N ASP A 275 -11.45 5.11 19.25
CA ASP A 275 -11.87 3.81 18.73
C ASP A 275 -12.55 3.96 17.36
N ASP A 276 -13.29 5.06 17.15
CA ASP A 276 -13.88 5.40 15.86
C ASP A 276 -12.82 5.93 14.89
N MET A 277 -12.13 7.00 15.26
CA MET A 277 -11.19 7.71 14.38
C MET A 277 -9.90 8.02 15.11
N TRP A 278 -8.83 7.29 14.78
CA TRP A 278 -7.50 7.63 15.28
C TRP A 278 -6.85 8.68 14.39
N LEU A 279 -6.36 9.77 14.97
CA LEU A 279 -5.59 10.79 14.25
C LEU A 279 -4.14 10.72 14.73
N GLU A 280 -3.20 10.64 13.80
CA GLU A 280 -1.76 10.68 14.10
C GLU A 280 -1.10 11.82 13.32
N HIS A 281 -0.40 12.71 14.03
CA HIS A 281 0.41 13.73 13.41
C HIS A 281 1.80 13.18 13.10
N VAL A 282 2.16 13.10 11.81
CA VAL A 282 3.41 12.50 11.36
C VAL A 282 4.37 13.59 10.90
N ASN A 283 5.27 14.01 11.80
CA ASN A 283 6.18 15.15 11.58
C ASN A 283 7.34 14.87 10.59
N THR A 284 7.60 13.59 10.27
CA THR A 284 8.72 13.19 9.41
C THR A 284 8.31 12.08 8.47
N GLU A 285 8.88 12.07 7.26
CA GLU A 285 8.74 10.97 6.29
C GLU A 285 9.55 9.73 6.69
N SER A 286 9.87 9.58 7.99
CA SER A 286 10.58 8.41 8.46
C SER A 286 9.68 7.18 8.32
N ASN A 287 9.95 6.41 7.27
CA ASN A 287 9.29 5.13 7.00
C ASN A 287 9.29 4.22 8.24
N ALA A 288 10.28 4.31 9.13
CA ALA A 288 10.34 3.54 10.36
C ALA A 288 9.20 3.88 11.35
N MET A 289 8.88 5.16 11.53
CA MET A 289 7.80 5.60 12.43
C MET A 289 6.44 5.15 11.89
N VAL A 290 6.20 5.38 10.60
CA VAL A 290 4.99 4.93 9.90
C VAL A 290 4.84 3.41 10.03
N ARG A 291 5.90 2.64 9.76
CA ARG A 291 5.89 1.18 9.89
C ARG A 291 5.54 0.72 11.30
N LYS A 292 6.19 1.32 12.31
CA LYS A 292 5.93 1.01 13.72
C LYS A 292 4.47 1.29 14.08
N PHE A 293 3.96 2.43 13.64
CA PHE A 293 2.58 2.82 13.87
C PHE A 293 1.60 1.84 13.22
N ILE A 294 1.82 1.47 11.95
CA ILE A 294 0.95 0.52 11.25
C ILE A 294 0.99 -0.85 11.91
N ALA A 295 2.18 -1.32 12.31
CA ALA A 295 2.31 -2.57 13.06
C ALA A 295 1.55 -2.52 14.40
N GLN A 296 1.48 -1.35 15.05
CA GLN A 296 0.74 -1.17 16.30
C GLN A 296 -0.79 -1.14 16.09
N LYS A 297 -1.27 -0.47 15.03
CA LYS A 297 -2.72 -0.29 14.77
C LYS A 297 -3.35 -1.44 13.98
N PHE A 298 -2.53 -2.18 13.24
CA PHE A 298 -2.91 -3.33 12.42
C PHE A 298 -2.00 -4.52 12.76
N PRO A 299 -2.02 -5.02 14.02
CA PRO A 299 -1.18 -6.12 14.45
C PRO A 299 -1.49 -7.42 13.70
N GLY A 300 -0.49 -8.30 13.63
CA GLY A 300 -0.65 -9.63 13.03
C GLY A 300 -1.11 -9.56 11.56
N ASP A 301 -2.16 -10.31 11.24
CA ASP A 301 -2.75 -10.43 9.90
C ASP A 301 -4.05 -9.62 9.76
N GLU A 302 -4.31 -8.66 10.65
CA GLU A 302 -5.51 -7.84 10.56
C GLU A 302 -5.59 -7.09 9.22
N PRO A 303 -6.75 -7.14 8.54
CA PRO A 303 -6.91 -6.52 7.23
C PRO A 303 -6.98 -5.00 7.33
N ILE A 304 -6.46 -4.34 6.29
CA ILE A 304 -6.75 -2.94 5.98
C ILE A 304 -7.78 -2.97 4.86
N HIS A 305 -9.05 -2.80 5.19
CA HIS A 305 -10.14 -2.94 4.21
C HIS A 305 -10.05 -1.87 3.13
N TYR A 306 -9.81 -0.62 3.56
CA TYR A 306 -9.68 0.52 2.65
C TYR A 306 -8.41 1.28 2.95
N LEU A 307 -7.55 1.41 1.95
CA LEU A 307 -6.32 2.16 2.06
C LEU A 307 -6.29 3.28 1.03
N LYS A 308 -6.12 4.53 1.48
CA LYS A 308 -5.91 5.67 0.59
C LYS A 308 -4.60 6.37 0.91
N VAL A 309 -3.77 6.57 -0.10
CA VAL A 309 -2.47 7.24 0.01
C VAL A 309 -2.46 8.47 -0.90
N ASN A 310 -2.52 9.64 -0.30
CA ASN A 310 -2.25 10.91 -0.97
C ASN A 310 -0.80 11.38 -0.73
N GLY A 311 0.03 10.55 -0.09
CA GLY A 311 1.46 10.79 0.15
C GLY A 311 2.35 10.59 -1.09
N GLY A 312 3.67 10.73 -0.90
CA GLY A 312 4.68 10.58 -1.95
C GLY A 312 4.94 9.13 -2.38
N TYR A 313 5.56 8.95 -3.55
CA TYR A 313 5.94 7.65 -4.10
C TYR A 313 6.74 6.78 -3.12
N SER A 314 7.76 7.33 -2.47
CA SER A 314 8.65 6.68 -1.53
C SER A 314 7.90 6.12 -0.33
N PHE A 315 6.84 6.78 0.14
CA PHE A 315 5.98 6.24 1.18
C PHE A 315 5.37 4.91 0.70
N LEU A 316 4.70 4.93 -0.45
CA LEU A 316 4.03 3.75 -1.00
C LEU A 316 5.07 2.65 -1.35
N ALA A 317 6.17 3.02 -2.02
CA ALA A 317 7.31 2.16 -2.36
C ALA A 317 7.91 1.46 -1.12
N SER A 318 8.15 2.22 -0.04
CA SER A 318 8.66 1.67 1.22
C SER A 318 7.69 0.69 1.87
N TRP A 319 6.40 0.78 1.53
CA TRP A 319 5.39 -0.07 2.09
C TRP A 319 5.31 -1.43 1.37
N PHE A 320 5.66 -1.51 0.09
CA PHE A 320 5.84 -2.78 -0.62
C PHE A 320 7.00 -3.60 -0.08
N THR A 321 8.06 -2.94 0.41
CA THR A 321 9.16 -3.67 1.05
C THR A 321 8.77 -4.21 2.42
N THR A 322 7.52 -3.99 2.85
CA THR A 322 6.94 -4.59 4.04
C THR A 322 5.77 -5.50 3.67
N ASN A 323 5.55 -6.54 4.47
CA ASN A 323 4.35 -7.40 4.35
C ASN A 323 3.04 -6.68 4.76
N ASN A 324 3.03 -5.36 4.89
CA ASN A 324 1.84 -4.62 5.29
C ASN A 324 0.89 -4.40 4.11
N LEU A 325 1.39 -4.25 2.89
CA LEU A 325 0.51 -3.98 1.76
C LEU A 325 -0.36 -5.21 1.40
N SER A 326 0.14 -6.42 1.67
CA SER A 326 -0.67 -7.63 1.53
C SER A 326 -1.81 -7.74 2.54
N LYS A 327 -1.89 -6.84 3.53
CA LYS A 327 -3.05 -6.68 4.43
C LYS A 327 -4.15 -5.84 3.79
N ALA A 328 -3.79 -4.97 2.84
CA ALA A 328 -4.75 -4.11 2.19
C ALA A 328 -5.62 -4.89 1.19
N TRP A 329 -6.93 -4.67 1.28
CA TRP A 329 -7.92 -5.25 0.37
C TRP A 329 -8.14 -4.36 -0.84
N TYR A 330 -8.25 -3.05 -0.60
CA TYR A 330 -8.43 -2.03 -1.61
C TYR A 330 -7.45 -0.89 -1.35
N LEU A 331 -6.81 -0.39 -2.41
CA LEU A 331 -5.80 0.66 -2.37
C LEU A 331 -6.16 1.75 -3.39
N GLU A 332 -6.17 3.00 -2.94
CA GLU A 332 -6.22 4.19 -3.79
C GLU A 332 -4.98 5.05 -3.59
N PHE A 333 -4.47 5.62 -4.67
CA PHE A 333 -3.47 6.68 -4.58
C PHE A 333 -3.52 7.62 -5.77
N THR A 334 -2.97 8.81 -5.59
CA THR A 334 -2.78 9.79 -6.66
C THR A 334 -1.35 9.72 -7.16
N ALA A 335 -1.14 9.29 -8.41
CA ALA A 335 0.13 9.46 -9.08
C ALA A 335 0.19 10.88 -9.65
N ASN A 336 1.32 11.57 -9.49
CA ASN A 336 1.54 12.87 -10.13
C ASN A 336 3.03 13.10 -10.40
N TRP A 337 3.39 14.31 -10.81
CA TRP A 337 4.77 14.68 -11.12
C TRP A 337 5.40 15.57 -10.04
N VAL A 338 4.63 15.93 -9.01
CA VAL A 338 5.03 16.85 -7.95
C VAL A 338 5.72 16.08 -6.83
N GLY A 339 6.75 16.70 -6.25
CA GLY A 339 7.48 16.14 -5.13
C GLY A 339 8.08 14.77 -5.43
N ASP A 340 7.94 13.87 -4.47
CA ASP A 340 8.53 12.54 -4.47
C ASP A 340 7.99 11.62 -5.60
N TRP A 341 6.76 11.85 -6.07
CA TRP A 341 6.26 11.16 -7.27
C TRP A 341 7.05 11.50 -8.53
N GLY A 342 7.47 12.76 -8.67
CA GLY A 342 8.25 13.25 -9.80
C GLY A 342 9.56 12.48 -10.02
N SER A 343 10.16 11.95 -8.96
CA SER A 343 11.36 11.10 -9.00
C SER A 343 11.06 9.60 -9.13
N GLY A 344 10.02 9.09 -8.49
CA GLY A 344 9.77 7.64 -8.39
C GLY A 344 9.39 6.90 -9.68
N ASP A 345 9.81 5.65 -9.87
CA ASP A 345 9.42 4.86 -11.05
C ASP A 345 8.00 4.27 -10.92
N LEU A 346 7.03 4.98 -11.50
CA LEU A 346 5.63 4.55 -11.54
C LEU A 346 5.45 3.21 -12.28
N GLY A 347 6.28 2.92 -13.29
CA GLY A 347 6.26 1.66 -14.02
C GLY A 347 6.75 0.51 -13.16
N LEU A 348 7.82 0.69 -12.39
CA LEU A 348 8.29 -0.32 -11.42
C LEU A 348 7.18 -0.65 -10.41
N LEU A 349 6.54 0.38 -9.86
CA LEU A 349 5.43 0.25 -8.92
C LEU A 349 4.27 -0.58 -9.51
N LEU A 350 3.75 -0.19 -10.68
CA LEU A 350 2.54 -0.76 -11.26
C LEU A 350 2.76 -2.06 -12.04
N LYS A 351 3.93 -2.27 -12.64
CA LYS A 351 4.24 -3.49 -13.40
C LYS A 351 4.82 -4.60 -12.52
N SER A 352 5.45 -4.25 -11.41
CA SER A 352 6.21 -5.22 -10.61
C SER A 352 5.73 -5.30 -9.17
N LEU A 353 5.72 -4.20 -8.42
CA LEU A 353 5.53 -4.27 -6.96
C LEU A 353 4.07 -4.56 -6.57
N LEU A 354 3.12 -3.87 -7.19
CA LEU A 354 1.68 -4.07 -6.96
C LEU A 354 1.19 -5.45 -7.38
N PRO A 355 1.48 -5.94 -8.61
CA PRO A 355 1.10 -7.29 -9.01
C PRO A 355 1.71 -8.38 -8.13
N LYS A 356 2.98 -8.26 -7.74
CA LYS A 356 3.62 -9.21 -6.80
C LYS A 356 2.96 -9.25 -5.43
N SER A 357 2.28 -8.17 -5.03
CA SER A 357 1.53 -8.08 -3.77
C SER A 357 0.07 -8.54 -3.92
N GLY A 358 -0.31 -9.04 -5.10
CA GLY A 358 -1.66 -9.52 -5.42
C GLY A 358 -2.61 -8.46 -5.96
N PHE A 359 -2.16 -7.23 -6.25
CA PHE A 359 -3.05 -6.16 -6.69
C PHE A 359 -3.29 -6.15 -8.20
N VAL A 360 -4.56 -5.97 -8.57
CA VAL A 360 -5.01 -5.58 -9.90
C VAL A 360 -5.39 -4.10 -9.85
N CYS A 361 -4.73 -3.29 -10.67
CA CYS A 361 -4.81 -1.83 -10.63
C CYS A 361 -5.43 -1.26 -11.90
N TYR A 362 -6.06 -0.10 -11.74
CA TYR A 362 -6.82 0.60 -12.75
C TYR A 362 -6.58 2.11 -12.65
N TRP A 363 -6.63 2.79 -13.78
CA TRP A 363 -6.85 4.23 -13.82
C TRP A 363 -8.30 4.49 -13.41
N ALA A 364 -8.49 5.22 -12.32
CA ALA A 364 -9.81 5.56 -11.79
C ALA A 364 -10.33 6.83 -12.47
N GLY A 365 -11.27 6.64 -13.39
CA GLY A 365 -11.93 7.71 -14.14
C GLY A 365 -13.12 8.33 -13.41
N SER A 366 -13.63 9.42 -13.99
CA SER A 366 -14.98 9.90 -13.67
C SER A 366 -16.05 9.00 -14.29
N ASP A 367 -17.28 9.14 -13.80
CA ASP A 367 -18.48 8.47 -14.32
C ASP A 367 -18.36 6.94 -14.35
N GLU A 368 -17.74 6.36 -13.32
CA GLU A 368 -17.58 4.91 -13.15
C GLU A 368 -16.79 4.24 -14.27
N LYS A 369 -15.86 4.98 -14.90
CA LYS A 369 -14.92 4.46 -15.88
C LYS A 369 -13.66 3.94 -15.20
N LEU A 370 -13.21 2.77 -15.65
CA LEU A 370 -11.96 2.16 -15.21
C LEU A 370 -11.17 1.68 -16.42
N TRP A 371 -9.87 1.96 -16.45
CA TRP A 371 -8.96 1.38 -17.43
C TRP A 371 -7.92 0.53 -16.72
N ARG A 372 -7.91 -0.78 -16.99
CA ARG A 372 -6.97 -1.69 -16.34
C ARG A 372 -5.53 -1.31 -16.68
N ILE A 373 -4.67 -1.34 -15.67
CA ILE A 373 -3.24 -1.05 -15.75
C ILE A 373 -2.44 -2.35 -15.64
N THR A 374 -2.79 -3.18 -14.65
CA THR A 374 -2.14 -4.49 -14.44
C THR A 374 -2.31 -5.36 -15.69
N GLY A 375 -1.20 -5.86 -16.24
CA GLY A 375 -1.15 -6.62 -17.50
C GLY A 375 -1.60 -5.85 -18.75
N CYS A 376 -1.78 -4.53 -18.64
CA CYS A 376 -2.24 -3.65 -19.73
C CYS A 376 -1.39 -2.36 -19.81
N TRP A 377 -0.18 -2.41 -19.28
CA TRP A 377 0.70 -1.25 -19.18
C TRP A 377 1.11 -0.74 -20.57
N GLN A 378 1.01 0.58 -20.78
CA GLN A 378 1.53 1.25 -21.96
C GLN A 378 2.68 2.17 -21.57
N ASP A 379 3.75 2.24 -22.36
CA ASP A 379 4.96 3.00 -21.99
C ASP A 379 4.70 4.48 -21.71
N HIS A 380 3.74 5.08 -22.42
CA HIS A 380 3.37 6.48 -22.19
C HIS A 380 2.66 6.72 -20.85
N TYR A 381 2.19 5.69 -20.14
CA TYR A 381 1.70 5.81 -18.77
C TYR A 381 2.82 6.16 -17.77
N ALA A 382 4.10 5.96 -18.15
CA ALA A 382 5.24 6.41 -17.36
C ALA A 382 5.37 7.94 -17.33
N PHE A 383 4.66 8.67 -18.21
CA PHE A 383 4.60 10.13 -18.15
C PHE A 383 3.79 10.56 -16.94
N LYS A 384 4.52 10.91 -15.88
CA LYS A 384 3.97 11.38 -14.63
C LYS A 384 3.16 12.64 -14.86
N THR A 385 1.88 12.48 -14.68
CA THR A 385 0.86 13.51 -14.74
C THR A 385 -0.12 13.19 -13.62
N TRP A 386 -1.00 14.12 -13.27
CA TRP A 386 -1.96 13.87 -12.21
C TRP A 386 -2.94 12.78 -12.64
N ALA A 387 -3.02 11.69 -11.90
CA ALA A 387 -3.91 10.58 -12.21
C ALA A 387 -4.26 9.79 -10.94
N ASN A 388 -5.50 9.33 -10.87
CA ASN A 388 -5.97 8.50 -9.77
C ASN A 388 -5.82 7.02 -10.14
N VAL A 389 -5.27 6.25 -9.21
CA VAL A 389 -5.14 4.80 -9.32
C VAL A 389 -5.99 4.14 -8.24
N ALA A 390 -6.78 3.16 -8.66
CA ALA A 390 -7.52 2.27 -7.77
C ALA A 390 -7.03 0.84 -7.99
N CYS A 391 -6.77 0.12 -6.91
CA CYS A 391 -6.29 -1.25 -6.93
C CYS A 391 -7.08 -2.12 -5.97
N VAL A 392 -7.30 -3.38 -6.33
CA VAL A 392 -7.93 -4.39 -5.48
C VAL A 392 -7.02 -5.61 -5.36
N ASN A 393 -6.90 -6.16 -4.16
CA ASN A 393 -6.04 -7.30 -3.88
C ASN A 393 -6.74 -8.61 -4.25
N SER A 394 -6.42 -9.17 -5.42
CA SER A 394 -6.95 -10.44 -5.93
C SER A 394 -6.55 -11.66 -5.10
N GLY A 395 -5.53 -11.54 -4.25
CA GLY A 395 -5.09 -12.62 -3.35
C GLY A 395 -5.97 -12.81 -2.10
N LYS A 396 -6.99 -11.97 -1.92
CA LYS A 396 -7.99 -12.09 -0.84
C LYS A 396 -9.28 -12.67 -1.43
N GLU A 397 -9.85 -13.67 -0.77
CA GLU A 397 -11.09 -14.29 -1.26
C GLU A 397 -12.26 -13.31 -1.15
N GLU A 398 -12.27 -12.53 -0.07
CA GLU A 398 -13.30 -11.59 0.31
C GLU A 398 -13.41 -10.41 -0.67
N THR A 399 -12.34 -10.08 -1.41
CA THR A 399 -12.30 -8.98 -2.37
C THR A 399 -12.70 -9.40 -3.79
N LYS A 400 -12.90 -10.71 -4.05
CA LYS A 400 -13.30 -11.19 -5.37
C LYS A 400 -14.54 -10.50 -5.94
N PRO A 401 -15.63 -10.28 -5.17
CA PRO A 401 -16.79 -9.57 -5.70
C PRO A 401 -16.47 -8.12 -6.13
N LEU A 402 -15.53 -7.45 -5.43
CA LEU A 402 -15.06 -6.13 -5.82
C LEU A 402 -14.20 -6.20 -7.09
N LEU A 403 -13.31 -7.19 -7.20
CA LEU A 403 -12.52 -7.41 -8.42
C LEU A 403 -13.42 -7.68 -9.63
N ASP A 404 -14.38 -8.60 -9.50
CA ASP A 404 -15.35 -8.92 -10.55
C ASP A 404 -16.11 -7.66 -10.99
N LYS A 405 -16.51 -6.81 -10.03
CA LYS A 405 -17.17 -5.53 -10.31
C LYS A 405 -16.26 -4.56 -11.06
N MET A 406 -14.99 -4.44 -10.67
CA MET A 406 -14.01 -3.56 -11.33
C MET A 406 -13.68 -4.05 -12.74
N GLU A 407 -13.53 -5.36 -12.95
CA GLU A 407 -13.33 -5.95 -14.28
C GLU A 407 -14.55 -5.74 -15.18
N ALA A 408 -15.77 -5.89 -14.66
CA ALA A 408 -16.99 -5.60 -15.40
C ALA A 408 -17.09 -4.11 -15.81
N LEU A 409 -16.70 -3.19 -14.93
CA LEU A 409 -16.62 -1.75 -15.24
C LEU A 409 -15.55 -1.45 -16.29
N PHE A 410 -14.41 -2.14 -16.23
CA PHE A 410 -13.39 -2.05 -17.26
C PHE A 410 -13.91 -2.51 -18.63
N GLN A 411 -14.56 -3.68 -18.72
CA GLN A 411 -15.16 -4.13 -20.00
C GLN A 411 -16.19 -3.12 -20.53
N LYS A 412 -17.08 -2.62 -19.66
CA LYS A 412 -18.06 -1.60 -20.03
C LYS A 412 -17.39 -0.31 -20.53
N THR A 413 -16.25 0.07 -19.94
CA THR A 413 -15.47 1.23 -20.35
C THR A 413 -14.85 1.02 -21.73
N LEU A 414 -14.37 -0.19 -22.03
CA LEU A 414 -13.88 -0.54 -23.37
C LEU A 414 -15.00 -0.47 -24.42
N GLU A 415 -16.16 -1.07 -24.12
CA GLU A 415 -17.33 -1.09 -25.01
C GLU A 415 -17.89 0.30 -25.29
N ALA A 416 -17.83 1.22 -24.32
CA ALA A 416 -18.30 2.60 -24.49
C ALA A 416 -17.46 3.43 -25.48
N GLY A 417 -16.22 3.01 -25.78
CA GLY A 417 -15.33 3.71 -26.71
C GLY A 417 -14.86 5.09 -26.22
N ASN A 418 -14.39 5.92 -27.17
CA ASN A 418 -13.83 7.25 -26.88
C ASN A 418 -14.93 8.23 -26.43
N THR A 419 -15.04 8.44 -25.12
CA THR A 419 -15.93 9.45 -24.54
C THR A 419 -15.18 10.24 -23.46
N TYR A 420 -14.45 11.29 -23.83
CA TYR A 420 -13.81 12.23 -22.89
C TYR A 420 -13.92 13.68 -23.36
#